data_AF-A0A0M3IUU6-F1
#
_entry.id   AF-A0A0M3IUU6-F1
#
_cell.length_a   1.000
_cell.length_b   1.000
_cell.length_c   1.000
_cell.angle_alpha   90.00
_cell.angle_beta   90.00
_cell.angle_gamma   90.00
#
_symmetry.space_group_name_H-M   'P 1'
#
loop_
_entity.id
_entity.type
_entity.pdbx_description
1 polymer ?
#
loop_
_entity_poly.entity_id
_entity_poly.type
_entity_poly.pdbx_seq_one_letter_code
_entity_poly.pdbx_strand_id
1 'polypeptide(L)'
;MNYTTKDRWKLPTFILVILIFIHHECNSESLDDITVFNEDETRSRLLMLNGHMYFHAGKEKNITFVAGAGGSIFFGEKDLNLLPQLVWFFVKFY
;
A
#
# COMPACT_ATOMS: atom_id res chain seq x y z
N MET A 1 4.18 56.09 -12.04
CA MET A 1 4.72 55.41 -10.85
C MET A 1 5.91 54.56 -11.31
N ASN A 2 7.14 55.05 -11.10
CA ASN A 2 8.36 54.39 -11.57
C ASN A 2 8.67 53.21 -10.65
N TYR A 3 8.59 51.99 -11.15
CA TYR A 3 9.17 50.83 -10.47
C TYR A 3 10.68 51.00 -10.47
N THR A 4 11.22 51.52 -9.38
CA THR A 4 12.65 51.73 -9.20
C THR A 4 13.38 50.40 -9.30
N THR A 5 14.42 50.37 -10.13
CA THR A 5 15.29 49.22 -10.48
C THR A 5 15.87 48.45 -9.29
N LYS A 6 15.74 48.99 -8.07
CA LYS A 6 16.18 48.41 -6.79
C LYS A 6 15.35 47.20 -6.34
N ASP A 7 14.11 47.04 -6.81
CA ASP A 7 13.23 45.95 -6.38
C ASP A 7 13.23 44.73 -7.32
N ARG A 8 13.98 44.78 -8.44
CA ARG A 8 14.02 43.71 -9.45
C ARG A 8 14.55 42.38 -8.94
N TRP A 9 15.39 42.39 -7.90
CA TRP A 9 15.95 41.20 -7.27
C TRP A 9 15.03 40.57 -6.21
N LYS A 10 13.99 41.29 -5.78
CA LYS A 10 13.03 40.81 -4.76
C LYS A 10 12.04 39.79 -5.32
N LEU A 11 11.68 39.93 -6.60
CA LEU A 11 10.81 38.98 -7.29
C LEU A 11 11.42 37.58 -7.45
N PRO A 12 12.66 37.41 -7.98
CA PRO A 12 13.25 36.09 -8.11
C PRO A 12 13.56 35.44 -6.75
N THR A 13 13.93 36.23 -5.74
CA THR A 13 14.14 35.69 -4.38
C THR A 13 12.83 35.27 -3.72
N PHE A 14 11.74 36.01 -3.90
CA PHE A 14 10.42 35.60 -3.42
C PHE A 14 9.94 34.29 -4.07
N ILE A 15 10.15 34.13 -5.38
CA ILE A 15 9.83 32.89 -6.10
C ILE A 15 10.71 31.73 -5.60
N LEU A 16 11.99 31.96 -5.36
CA LEU A 16 12.90 30.94 -4.84
C LEU A 16 12.46 30.45 -3.45
N VAL A 17 12.04 31.37 -2.57
CA VAL A 17 11.52 31.02 -1.24
C VAL A 17 10.26 30.16 -1.37
N ILE A 18 9.31 30.54 -2.24
CA ILE A 18 8.10 29.74 -2.48
C ILE A 18 8.45 28.34 -2.99
N LEU A 19 9.39 28.20 -3.92
CA LEU A 19 9.82 26.89 -4.43
C LEU A 19 10.47 26.01 -3.35
N ILE A 20 11.24 26.61 -2.43
CA ILE A 20 11.81 25.88 -1.28
C ILE A 20 10.71 25.40 -0.33
N PHE A 21 9.70 26.23 -0.07
CA PHE A 21 8.54 25.83 0.76
C PHE A 21 7.71 24.72 0.10
N ILE A 22 7.46 24.78 -1.21
CA ILE A 22 6.75 23.73 -1.95
C ILE A 22 7.55 22.41 -1.93
N HIS A 23 8.88 22.46 -2.06
CA HIS A 23 9.72 21.28 -1.91
C HIS A 23 9.76 20.72 -0.48
N HIS A 24 9.63 21.57 0.54
CA HIS A 24 9.62 21.17 1.95
C HIS A 24 8.26 20.57 2.38
N GLU A 25 7.15 21.04 1.81
CA GLU A 25 5.80 20.47 2.06
C GLU A 25 5.46 19.27 1.18
N CYS A 26 6.24 18.99 0.13
CA CYS A 26 6.22 17.69 -0.55
C CYS A 26 7.01 16.62 0.26
N ASN A 27 7.03 16.75 1.58
CA ASN A 27 7.28 15.64 2.46
C ASN A 27 6.03 14.78 2.35
N SER A 28 6.07 13.75 1.51
CA SER A 28 5.03 12.72 1.47
C SER A 28 4.78 12.32 2.92
N GLU A 29 3.59 12.63 3.45
CA GLU A 29 3.16 12.12 4.74
C GLU A 29 3.58 10.66 4.78
N SER A 30 4.52 10.34 5.68
CA SER A 30 5.07 9.00 5.66
C SER A 30 3.91 8.08 5.98
N LEU A 31 3.53 7.28 5.00
CA LEU A 31 2.51 6.23 5.08
C LEU A 31 2.93 5.10 6.04
N ASP A 32 3.91 5.37 6.90
CA ASP A 32 4.50 4.48 7.88
C ASP A 32 3.50 4.11 8.99
N ASP A 33 2.39 4.87 9.15
CA ASP A 33 1.37 4.59 10.16
C ASP A 33 0.13 3.85 9.61
N ILE A 34 0.23 3.18 8.45
CA ILE A 34 -0.72 2.10 8.17
C ILE A 34 -0.28 0.89 9.00
N THR A 35 -0.86 0.78 10.20
CA THR A 35 -0.80 -0.44 10.99
C THR A 35 -1.56 -1.56 10.26
N VAL A 36 -0.84 -2.29 9.39
CA VAL A 36 -1.37 -3.46 8.66
C VAL A 36 -1.85 -4.52 9.65
N PHE A 37 -1.18 -4.62 10.79
CA PHE A 37 -1.46 -5.57 11.87
C PHE A 37 -2.23 -4.88 13.01
N ASN A 38 -3.52 -4.70 12.79
CA ASN A 38 -4.46 -4.46 13.88
C ASN A 38 -5.32 -5.72 14.02
N GLU A 39 -5.13 -6.47 15.12
CA GLU A 39 -5.82 -7.73 15.37
C GLU A 39 -7.33 -7.55 15.61
N ASP A 40 -7.74 -6.34 15.99
CA ASP A 40 -9.14 -5.97 16.20
C ASP A 40 -9.78 -5.30 14.98
N GLU A 41 -9.04 -5.11 13.89
CA GLU A 41 -9.60 -4.60 12.64
C GLU A 41 -10.62 -5.61 12.10
N THR A 42 -11.87 -5.19 11.96
CA THR A 42 -12.96 -6.07 11.51
C THR A 42 -13.14 -6.04 10.00
N ARG A 43 -12.58 -5.04 9.32
CA ARG A 43 -12.81 -4.80 7.90
C ARG A 43 -11.77 -5.51 7.03
N SER A 44 -12.25 -6.18 6.00
CA SER A 44 -11.39 -6.67 4.92
C SER A 44 -10.88 -5.50 4.07
N ARG A 45 -9.59 -5.46 3.77
CA ARG A 45 -8.95 -4.37 3.02
C ARG A 45 -7.78 -4.87 2.17
N LEU A 46 -7.55 -4.20 1.04
CA LEU A 46 -6.37 -4.35 0.21
C LEU A 46 -5.51 -3.09 0.39
N LEU A 47 -4.24 -3.28 0.75
CA LEU A 47 -3.33 -2.20 1.11
C LEU A 47 -2.05 -2.31 0.27
N MET A 48 -1.47 -1.18 -0.13
CA MET A 48 -0.13 -1.12 -0.73
C MET A 48 0.79 -0.37 0.22
N LEU A 49 1.84 -1.04 0.70
CA LEU A 49 2.82 -0.49 1.64
C LEU A 49 4.23 -0.87 1.18
N ASN A 50 5.11 0.10 0.99
CA ASN A 50 6.50 -0.11 0.53
C ASN A 50 6.62 -0.98 -0.74
N GLY A 51 5.69 -0.81 -1.69
CA GLY A 51 5.65 -1.59 -2.93
C GLY A 51 5.10 -3.02 -2.78
N HIS A 52 4.76 -3.44 -1.57
CA HIS A 52 4.09 -4.71 -1.30
C HIS A 52 2.57 -4.53 -1.27
N MET A 53 1.85 -5.49 -1.86
CA MET A 53 0.39 -5.56 -1.74
C MET A 53 0.01 -6.54 -0.63
N TYR A 54 -0.81 -6.09 0.31
CA TYR A 54 -1.33 -6.87 1.42
C TYR A 54 -2.83 -7.07 1.29
N PHE A 55 -3.26 -8.31 1.46
CA PHE A 55 -4.66 -8.66 1.65
C PHE A 55 -4.87 -8.87 3.16
N HIS A 56 -5.68 -8.01 3.78
CA HIS A 56 -6.03 -8.13 5.18
C HIS A 56 -7.48 -8.61 5.28
N ALA A 57 -7.70 -9.77 5.92
CA ALA A 57 -9.00 -10.41 6.00
C ALA A 57 -9.98 -9.64 6.91
N GLY A 58 -9.49 -9.11 8.03
CA GLY A 58 -10.29 -8.65 9.16
C GLY A 58 -10.59 -9.79 10.15
N LYS A 59 -10.84 -9.42 11.40
CA LYS A 59 -11.13 -10.31 12.52
C LYS A 59 -12.28 -11.26 12.20
N GLU A 60 -12.04 -12.56 12.40
CA GLU A 60 -12.99 -13.65 12.14
C GLU A 60 -13.49 -13.72 10.68
N LYS A 61 -12.72 -13.20 9.72
CA LYS A 61 -13.00 -13.28 8.28
C LYS A 61 -11.92 -14.08 7.55
N ASN A 62 -12.26 -14.51 6.34
CA ASN A 62 -11.36 -15.21 5.43
C ASN A 62 -11.11 -14.39 4.16
N ILE A 63 -9.94 -14.58 3.55
CA ILE A 63 -9.68 -14.12 2.18
C ILE A 63 -9.93 -15.32 1.27
N THR A 64 -10.88 -15.16 0.34
CA THR A 64 -11.25 -16.21 -0.61
C THR A 64 -10.94 -15.75 -2.02
N PHE A 65 -10.22 -16.58 -2.76
CA PHE A 65 -9.99 -16.40 -4.19
C PHE A 65 -10.75 -17.48 -4.94
N VAL A 66 -11.58 -17.09 -5.91
CA VAL A 66 -12.38 -18.02 -6.72
C VAL A 66 -12.07 -17.78 -8.19
N ALA A 67 -11.57 -18.81 -8.86
CA ALA A 67 -11.41 -18.81 -10.31
C ALA A 67 -12.67 -19.35 -10.98
N GLY A 68 -13.10 -18.72 -12.07
CA GLY A 68 -14.22 -19.20 -12.89
C GLY A 68 -13.88 -20.46 -13.68
N ALA A 69 -14.85 -20.98 -14.45
CA ALA A 69 -14.63 -22.13 -15.32
C ALA A 69 -13.50 -21.86 -16.32
N GLY A 70 -12.46 -22.69 -16.29
CA GLY A 70 -11.25 -22.52 -17.11
C GLY A 70 -10.28 -21.44 -16.62
N GLY A 71 -10.57 -20.77 -15.50
CA GLY A 71 -9.67 -19.84 -14.85
C GLY A 71 -8.70 -20.56 -13.89
N SER A 72 -7.57 -19.95 -13.62
CA SER A 72 -6.59 -20.45 -12.65
C SER A 72 -5.93 -19.28 -11.92
N ILE A 73 -5.49 -19.52 -10.68
CA ILE A 73 -4.81 -18.50 -9.87
C ILE A 73 -3.35 -18.91 -9.81
N PHE A 74 -2.46 -18.00 -10.21
CA PHE A 74 -1.02 -18.23 -10.23
C PHE A 74 -0.34 -17.40 -9.14
N PHE A 75 0.64 -18.00 -8.48
CA PHE A 75 1.56 -17.30 -7.59
C PHE A 75 2.98 -17.40 -8.15
N GLY A 76 3.45 -16.30 -8.75
CA GLY A 76 4.61 -16.34 -9.65
C GLY A 76 4.31 -17.21 -10.87
N GLU A 77 5.16 -18.21 -11.13
CA GLU A 77 4.98 -19.16 -12.23
C GLU A 77 4.19 -20.43 -11.83
N LYS A 78 3.70 -20.51 -10.58
CA LYS A 78 3.03 -21.70 -10.05
C LYS A 78 1.52 -21.56 -10.07
N ASP A 79 0.82 -22.49 -10.72
CA ASP A 79 -0.62 -22.64 -10.60
C ASP A 79 -0.98 -23.22 -9.23
N LEU A 80 -1.83 -22.51 -8.48
CA LEU A 80 -2.29 -22.96 -7.16
C LEU A 80 -3.20 -24.19 -7.26
N ASN A 81 -3.83 -24.46 -8.41
CA ASN A 81 -4.61 -25.67 -8.63
C ASN A 81 -3.76 -26.96 -8.61
N LEU A 82 -2.44 -26.83 -8.78
CA LEU A 82 -1.49 -27.95 -8.76
C LEU A 82 -0.86 -28.19 -7.39
N LEU A 83 -1.15 -27.35 -6.39
CA LEU A 83 -0.62 -27.53 -5.04
C LEU A 83 -1.36 -28.66 -4.31
N PRO A 84 -0.64 -29.53 -3.56
CA PRO A 84 -1.28 -30.58 -2.79
C PRO A 84 -2.23 -29.99 -1.75
N GLN A 85 -3.43 -30.55 -1.64
CA GLN A 85 -4.36 -30.19 -0.58
C GLN A 85 -3.77 -30.60 0.78
N LEU A 86 -3.84 -29.70 1.76
CA LEU A 86 -3.43 -30.00 3.12
C LEU A 86 -4.46 -30.96 3.74
N VAL A 87 -4.21 -32.27 3.67
CA VAL A 87 -5.06 -33.28 4.31
C VAL A 87 -4.53 -33.54 5.72
N TRP A 88 -5.31 -33.14 6.74
CA TRP A 88 -4.99 -33.44 8.13
C TRP A 88 -5.31 -34.90 8.42
N PHE A 89 -4.29 -35.75 8.54
CA PHE A 89 -4.46 -37.12 9.01
C PHE A 89 -4.55 -37.12 10.54
N PHE A 90 -5.75 -37.34 11.08
CA PHE A 90 -5.88 -37.73 12.49
C PHE A 90 -5.45 -39.19 12.63
N VAL A 91 -4.22 -39.41 13.11
CA VAL A 91 -3.79 -40.73 13.56
C VAL A 91 -4.47 -41.02 14.90
N LYS A 92 -5.49 -41.88 14.89
CA LYS A 92 -6.04 -42.47 16.11
C LYS A 92 -5.08 -43.56 16.58
N PHE A 93 -4.40 -43.31 17.69
CA PHE A 93 -3.74 -44.37 18.45
C PHE A 93 -4.83 -45.13 19.22
N TYR A 94 -4.92 -46.44 19.00
CA TYR A 94 -5.73 -47.38 19.77
C TYR A 94 -4.86 -48.08 20.81
#